data_AF-A0A919FBJ0-F1
#
_entry.id   AF-A0A919FBJ0-F1
#
_cell.length_a   1.000
_cell.length_b   1.000
_cell.length_c   1.000
_cell.angle_alpha   90.00
_cell.angle_beta   90.00
_cell.angle_gamma   90.00
#
_symmetry.space_group_name_H-M   'P 1'
#
loop_
_entity.id
_entity.type
_entity.pdbx_description
1 polymer ?
#
loop_
_entity_poly.entity_id
_entity_poly.type
_entity_poly.pdbx_seq_one_letter_code
_entity_poly.pdbx_strand_id
1 'polypeptide(L)'
;MSIPVDARNGRATGVRGPAFLRGLAGVGVGVGGLAAGYGTTVLVASARAYCDAAWEPQHRFAFSFVEWPAIELLLLVAAVAVWAVARRWTAGLPLAWRGIVPAALVLLSLAVLAVGCFALLGTPDGYHGDSGLCPDSNIPPWWPSWLPA
;
A
#
# COMPACT_ATOMS: atom_id res chain seq x y z
N MET A 1 1.57 53.16 23.90
CA MET A 1 0.49 52.22 23.53
C MET A 1 0.95 50.86 24.00
N SER A 2 0.44 50.42 25.15
CA SER A 2 1.04 49.38 25.98
C SER A 2 0.13 48.15 25.94
N ILE A 3 0.63 47.02 25.45
CA ILE A 3 -0.11 45.76 25.46
C ILE A 3 -0.14 45.24 26.90
N PRO A 4 -1.31 44.90 27.48
CA PRO A 4 -1.35 44.28 28.79
C PRO A 4 -0.97 42.80 28.65
N VAL A 5 0.04 42.38 29.42
CA VAL A 5 0.38 40.97 29.61
C VAL A 5 -0.41 40.46 30.80
N ASP A 6 -1.35 39.55 30.54
CA ASP A 6 -2.14 38.88 31.56
C ASP A 6 -1.27 37.80 32.27
N ALA A 7 -0.99 38.05 33.55
CA ALA A 7 0.02 37.32 34.32
C ALA A 7 -0.53 36.07 35.05
N ARG A 8 -1.75 35.60 34.76
CA ARG A 8 -2.40 34.56 35.59
C ARG A 8 -2.73 33.24 34.94
N ASN A 9 -2.53 33.05 33.63
CA ASN A 9 -2.66 31.72 33.03
C ASN A 9 -1.79 31.59 31.77
N GLY A 10 -0.48 31.45 31.99
CA GLY A 10 0.53 31.18 30.95
C GLY A 10 0.42 29.78 30.33
N ARG A 11 -0.77 29.28 30.05
CA ARG A 11 -0.98 28.10 29.19
C ARG A 11 -1.58 28.57 27.88
N ALA A 12 -0.70 28.82 26.92
CA ALA A 12 -1.07 28.73 25.51
C ALA A 12 -1.71 27.35 25.29
N THR A 13 -3.02 27.34 25.08
CA THR A 13 -3.80 26.18 24.71
C THR A 13 -3.35 25.69 23.34
N GLY A 14 -2.43 24.73 23.35
CA GLY A 14 -2.54 23.54 22.50
C GLY A 14 -2.34 23.74 21.00
N VAL A 15 -1.19 24.26 20.57
CA VAL A 15 -0.66 23.78 19.29
C VAL A 15 -0.15 22.36 19.55
N ARG A 16 -0.97 21.35 19.23
CA ARG A 16 -0.56 19.93 19.24
C ARG A 16 0.74 19.84 18.44
N GLY A 17 1.84 19.66 19.15
CA GLY A 17 3.17 19.89 18.61
C GLY A 17 3.57 18.94 17.48
N PRO A 18 4.77 19.12 16.90
CA PRO A 18 5.27 18.31 15.80
C PRO A 18 5.41 16.80 16.10
N ALA A 19 5.41 16.41 17.38
CA ALA A 19 5.35 15.00 17.80
C ALA A 19 4.01 14.34 17.43
N PHE A 20 2.90 15.08 17.49
CA PHE A 20 1.56 14.57 17.14
C PHE A 20 1.44 14.30 15.63
N LEU A 21 1.97 15.20 14.80
CA LEU A 21 2.01 15.02 13.34
C LEU A 21 2.88 13.83 12.91
N ARG A 22 4.00 13.59 13.60
CA ARG A 22 4.84 12.40 13.39
C ARG A 22 4.13 11.11 13.80
N GLY A 23 3.41 11.13 14.93
CA GLY A 23 2.60 10.01 15.38
C GLY A 23 1.49 9.65 14.38
N LEU A 24 0.75 10.64 13.89
CA LEU A 24 -0.29 10.45 12.87
C LEU A 24 0.27 9.92 11.55
N ALA A 25 1.41 10.45 11.09
CA ALA A 25 2.07 9.95 9.89
C ALA A 25 2.52 8.48 10.05
N GLY A 26 3.08 8.12 11.20
CA GLY A 26 3.48 6.74 11.49
C GLY A 26 2.30 5.76 11.52
N VAL A 27 1.21 6.13 12.21
CA VAL A 27 -0.03 5.32 12.25
C VAL A 27 -0.64 5.20 10.85
N GLY A 28 -0.72 6.30 10.10
CA GLY A 28 -1.27 6.30 8.74
C GLY A 28 -0.48 5.40 7.79
N VAL A 29 0.84 5.40 7.87
CA VAL A 29 1.70 4.49 7.08
C VAL A 29 1.51 3.04 7.50
N GLY A 30 1.41 2.75 8.79
CA GLY A 30 1.15 1.39 9.28
C GLY A 30 -0.19 0.83 8.79
N VAL A 31 -1.26 1.62 8.93
CA VAL A 31 -2.61 1.25 8.46
C VAL A 31 -2.64 1.12 6.93
N GLY A 32 -2.01 2.05 6.21
CA GLY A 32 -1.94 1.98 4.76
C GLY A 32 -1.12 0.79 4.25
N GLY A 33 -0.05 0.42 4.96
CA GLY A 33 0.73 -0.78 4.70
C GLY A 33 -0.10 -2.06 4.85
N LEU A 34 -0.84 -2.18 5.95
CA LEU A 34 -1.75 -3.31 6.18
C LEU A 34 -2.85 -3.39 5.12
N ALA A 35 -3.45 -2.25 4.78
CA ALA A 35 -4.47 -2.17 3.74
C ALA A 35 -3.92 -2.55 2.37
N ALA A 36 -2.68 -2.16 2.05
CA ALA A 36 -2.03 -2.51 0.79
C ALA A 36 -1.71 -4.01 0.72
N GLY A 37 -1.13 -4.61 1.76
CA GLY A 37 -0.85 -6.06 1.80
C GLY A 37 -2.12 -6.91 1.68
N TYR A 38 -3.10 -6.62 2.54
CA TYR A 38 -4.39 -7.30 2.51
C TYR A 38 -5.12 -7.08 1.17
N GLY A 39 -5.16 -5.84 0.70
CA GLY A 39 -5.82 -5.47 -0.55
C GLY A 39 -5.18 -6.17 -1.75
N THR A 40 -3.84 -6.21 -1.82
CA THR A 40 -3.11 -6.92 -2.90
C THR A 40 -3.43 -8.40 -2.89
N THR A 41 -3.41 -9.03 -1.71
CA THR A 41 -3.73 -10.46 -1.56
C THR A 41 -5.17 -10.76 -1.99
N VAL A 42 -6.14 -9.98 -1.54
CA VAL A 42 -7.55 -10.14 -1.94
C VAL A 42 -7.73 -9.91 -3.43
N LEU A 43 -7.06 -8.90 -4.00
CA LEU A 43 -7.17 -8.57 -5.41
C LEU A 43 -6.65 -9.71 -6.30
N VAL A 44 -5.46 -10.23 -6.01
CA VAL A 44 -4.87 -11.36 -6.75
C VAL A 44 -5.71 -12.62 -6.56
N ALA A 45 -6.11 -12.94 -5.33
CA ALA A 45 -6.94 -14.11 -5.06
C ALA A 45 -8.30 -14.03 -5.77
N SER A 46 -8.91 -12.85 -5.83
CA SER A 46 -10.20 -12.64 -6.50
C SER A 46 -10.08 -12.80 -8.01
N ALA A 47 -8.97 -12.33 -8.62
CA ALA A 47 -8.71 -12.53 -10.04
C ALA A 47 -8.56 -14.02 -10.39
N ARG A 48 -7.76 -14.75 -9.61
CA ARG A 48 -7.60 -16.20 -9.77
C ARG A 48 -8.89 -16.96 -9.54
N ALA A 49 -9.69 -16.57 -8.55
CA ALA A 49 -10.96 -17.23 -8.26
C ALA A 49 -12.00 -16.98 -9.35
N TYR A 50 -12.01 -15.77 -9.93
CA TYR A 50 -12.89 -15.43 -11.06
C TYR A 50 -12.60 -16.30 -12.27
N CYS A 51 -11.32 -16.55 -12.54
CA CYS A 51 -10.87 -17.37 -13.65
C CYS A 51 -10.65 -18.84 -13.30
N ASP A 52 -11.20 -19.36 -12.19
CA ASP A 52 -11.08 -20.75 -11.71
C ASP A 52 -9.66 -21.23 -11.31
N ALA A 53 -8.62 -20.49 -11.68
CA ALA A 53 -7.23 -20.78 -11.34
C ALA A 53 -6.94 -20.91 -9.83
N ALA A 54 -7.80 -20.36 -8.95
CA ALA A 54 -7.64 -20.50 -7.50
C ALA A 54 -8.06 -21.87 -6.94
N TRP A 55 -8.79 -22.68 -7.72
CA TRP A 55 -9.39 -23.93 -7.24
C TRP A 55 -8.56 -25.17 -7.59
N GLU A 56 -7.65 -25.04 -8.55
CA GLU A 56 -6.68 -26.09 -8.86
C GLU A 56 -5.65 -26.28 -7.73
N PRO A 57 -5.40 -27.52 -7.27
CA PRO A 57 -4.53 -27.77 -6.12
C PRO A 57 -3.12 -27.20 -6.28
N GLN A 58 -2.52 -27.32 -7.47
CA GLN A 58 -1.19 -26.82 -7.79
C GLN A 58 -1.08 -25.29 -7.66
N HIS A 59 -2.03 -24.55 -8.23
CA HIS A 59 -2.04 -23.09 -8.22
C HIS A 59 -2.40 -22.53 -6.85
N ARG A 60 -3.31 -23.21 -6.13
CA ARG A 60 -3.66 -22.85 -4.75
C ARG A 60 -2.49 -23.02 -3.80
N PHE A 61 -1.73 -24.11 -3.94
CA PHE A 61 -0.53 -24.35 -3.14
C PHE A 61 0.56 -23.32 -3.44
N ALA A 62 0.89 -23.12 -4.73
CA ALA A 62 1.89 -22.14 -5.15
C ALA A 62 1.54 -20.73 -4.63
N PHE A 63 0.28 -20.32 -4.76
CA PHE A 63 -0.18 -19.03 -4.26
C PHE A 63 0.00 -18.90 -2.75
N SER A 64 -0.48 -19.89 -2.00
CA SER A 64 -0.58 -19.80 -0.55
C SER A 64 0.77 -19.90 0.16
N PHE A 65 1.70 -20.70 -0.37
CA PHE A 65 2.97 -21.01 0.31
C PHE A 65 4.19 -20.33 -0.29
N VAL A 66 4.11 -19.88 -1.54
CA VAL A 66 5.26 -19.29 -2.25
C VAL A 66 4.97 -17.84 -2.58
N GLU A 67 3.93 -17.59 -3.36
CA GLU A 67 3.69 -16.25 -3.92
C GLU A 67 3.17 -15.28 -2.86
N TRP A 68 2.23 -15.68 -2.00
CA TRP A 68 1.69 -14.79 -0.97
C TRP A 68 2.76 -14.33 0.05
N PRO A 69 3.57 -15.23 0.66
CA PRO A 69 4.69 -14.80 1.50
C PRO A 69 5.70 -13.91 0.76
N ALA A 70 5.95 -14.19 -0.52
CA ALA A 70 6.86 -13.39 -1.34
C ALA A 70 6.32 -11.98 -1.61
N ILE A 71 5.01 -11.83 -1.89
CA ILE A 71 4.34 -10.53 -2.06
C ILE A 71 4.45 -9.71 -0.77
N GLU A 72 4.09 -10.28 0.38
CA GLU A 72 4.13 -9.56 1.66
C GLU A 72 5.55 -9.13 2.02
N LEU A 73 6.53 -10.01 1.78
CA LEU A 73 7.94 -9.69 1.96
C LEU A 73 8.39 -8.57 1.01
N LEU A 74 8.00 -8.62 -0.26
CA LEU A 74 8.29 -7.58 -1.25
C LEU A 74 7.73 -6.22 -0.84
N LEU A 75 6.44 -6.18 -0.45
CA LEU A 75 5.78 -4.95 -0.01
C LEU A 75 6.45 -4.37 1.24
N LEU A 76 6.81 -5.22 2.20
CA LEU A 76 7.54 -4.81 3.40
C LEU A 76 8.91 -4.23 3.07
N VAL A 77 9.71 -4.94 2.28
CA VAL A 77 11.06 -4.49 1.88
C VAL A 77 10.99 -3.18 1.10
N ALA A 78 10.04 -3.05 0.18
CA ALA A 78 9.84 -1.84 -0.59
C ALA A 78 9.44 -0.65 0.30
N ALA A 79 8.48 -0.85 1.22
CA ALA A 79 8.06 0.19 2.15
C ALA A 79 9.23 0.68 3.02
N VAL A 80 10.04 -0.24 3.55
CA VAL A 80 11.21 0.10 4.37
C VAL A 80 12.26 0.84 3.54
N ALA A 81 12.56 0.36 2.33
CA ALA A 81 13.55 0.98 1.44
C ALA A 81 13.13 2.39 1.03
N VAL A 82 11.89 2.56 0.56
CA VAL A 82 11.33 3.86 0.17
C VAL A 82 11.30 4.80 1.36
N TRP A 83 10.88 4.34 2.53
CA TRP A 83 10.89 5.15 3.75
C TRP A 83 12.31 5.62 4.11
N ALA A 84 13.30 4.73 4.08
CA ALA A 84 14.68 5.06 4.41
C ALA A 84 15.27 6.10 3.45
N VAL A 85 15.06 5.92 2.14
CA VAL A 85 15.52 6.85 1.10
C VAL A 85 14.80 8.20 1.25
N ALA A 86 13.47 8.20 1.38
CA ALA A 86 12.69 9.41 1.52
C ALA A 86 13.03 10.19 2.80
N ARG A 87 13.29 9.51 3.92
CA ARG A 87 13.76 10.17 5.15
C ARG A 87 15.13 10.82 4.97
N ARG A 88 16.03 10.20 4.21
CA ARG A 88 17.34 10.78 3.90
C ARG A 88 17.19 12.03 3.03
N TRP A 89 16.34 11.99 2.01
CA TRP A 89 16.10 13.13 1.12
C TRP A 89 15.39 14.30 1.79
N THR A 90 14.48 14.01 2.71
CA THR A 90 13.66 15.03 3.39
C THR A 90 14.33 15.61 4.63
N ALA A 91 15.54 15.15 4.99
CA ALA A 91 16.25 15.58 6.20
C ALA A 91 16.50 17.10 6.28
N GLY A 92 16.64 17.78 5.14
CA GLY A 92 16.80 19.24 5.06
C GLY A 92 15.49 20.05 5.06
N LEU A 93 14.33 19.39 4.91
CA LEU A 93 13.05 20.07 4.75
C LEU A 93 12.45 20.55 6.10
N PRO A 94 11.44 21.43 6.08
CA PRO A 94 10.68 21.77 7.28
C PRO A 94 10.01 20.55 7.92
N LEU A 95 9.81 20.60 9.25
CA LEU A 95 9.43 19.47 10.08
C LEU A 95 8.13 18.77 9.65
N ALA A 96 7.15 19.51 9.11
CA ALA A 96 5.91 18.95 8.58
C ALA A 96 6.17 18.02 7.37
N TRP A 97 7.04 18.44 6.44
CA TRP A 97 7.36 17.69 5.23
C TRP A 97 8.18 16.42 5.51
N ARG A 98 8.95 16.40 6.60
CA ARG A 98 9.76 15.23 7.02
C ARG A 98 8.92 13.99 7.38
N GLY A 99 7.64 14.17 7.70
CA GLY A 99 6.71 13.06 7.95
C GLY A 99 5.81 12.78 6.75
N ILE A 100 5.28 13.83 6.12
CA ILE A 100 4.30 13.72 5.05
C ILE A 100 4.91 13.11 3.78
N VAL A 101 6.09 13.59 3.35
CA VAL A 101 6.68 13.14 2.08
C VAL A 101 7.07 11.66 2.13
N PRO A 102 7.78 11.15 3.16
CA PRO A 102 8.08 9.73 3.24
C PRO A 102 6.83 8.87 3.33
N ALA A 103 5.80 9.31 4.07
CA ALA A 103 4.55 8.58 4.17
C ALA A 103 3.83 8.48 2.82
N ALA A 104 3.69 9.59 2.11
CA ALA A 104 3.07 9.64 0.79
C ALA A 104 3.83 8.76 -0.22
N LEU A 105 5.17 8.79 -0.21
CA LEU A 105 5.98 7.97 -1.11
C LEU A 105 5.84 6.48 -0.81
N VAL A 106 5.78 6.07 0.45
CA VAL A 106 5.52 4.67 0.82
C VAL A 106 4.15 4.24 0.31
N LEU A 107 3.08 5.00 0.58
CA LEU A 107 1.73 4.65 0.14
C LEU A 107 1.63 4.57 -1.38
N LEU A 108 2.26 5.52 -2.09
CA LEU A 108 2.31 5.50 -3.55
C LEU A 108 3.06 4.27 -4.07
N SER A 109 4.22 3.94 -3.49
CA SER A 109 5.00 2.76 -3.88
C SER A 109 4.24 1.46 -3.66
N LEU A 110 3.51 1.35 -2.55
CA LEU A 110 2.66 0.19 -2.25
C LEU A 110 1.50 0.07 -3.22
N ALA A 111 0.85 1.18 -3.60
CA ALA A 111 -0.20 1.18 -4.60
C ALA A 111 0.31 0.73 -5.99
N VAL A 112 1.48 1.22 -6.40
CA VAL A 112 2.14 0.80 -7.65
C VAL A 112 2.50 -0.68 -7.62
N LEU A 113 3.04 -1.17 -6.50
CA LEU A 113 3.36 -2.59 -6.35
C LEU A 113 2.11 -3.47 -6.33
N ALA A 114 1.02 -3.03 -5.70
CA ALA A 114 -0.24 -3.77 -5.71
C ALA A 114 -0.75 -4.00 -7.15
N VAL A 115 -0.71 -2.95 -7.98
CA VAL A 115 -1.04 -3.03 -9.41
C VAL A 115 -0.07 -3.94 -10.16
N GLY A 116 1.24 -3.84 -9.89
CA GLY A 116 2.23 -4.73 -10.51
C GLY A 116 2.07 -6.20 -10.12
N CYS A 117 1.75 -6.48 -8.85
CA CYS A 117 1.46 -7.82 -8.36
C CYS A 117 0.21 -8.39 -9.04
N PHE A 118 -0.82 -7.58 -9.26
CA PHE A 118 -1.97 -7.99 -10.06
C PHE A 118 -1.57 -8.36 -11.48
N ALA A 119 -0.80 -7.50 -12.16
CA ALA A 119 -0.40 -7.75 -13.54
C ALA A 119 0.52 -8.99 -13.70
N LEU A 120 1.28 -9.33 -12.67
CA LEU A 120 2.21 -10.48 -12.72
C LEU A 120 1.60 -11.78 -12.20
N LEU A 121 0.65 -11.70 -11.26
CA LEU A 121 0.19 -12.85 -10.48
C LEU A 121 -1.34 -13.00 -10.49
N GLY A 122 -2.09 -12.03 -11.00
CA GLY A 122 -3.56 -11.98 -10.99
C GLY A 122 -4.18 -13.17 -11.70
N THR A 123 -3.75 -13.44 -12.93
CA THR A 123 -4.19 -14.60 -13.71
C THR A 123 -3.00 -15.12 -14.52
N PRO A 124 -2.69 -16.42 -14.48
CA PRO A 124 -1.57 -16.96 -15.25
C PRO A 124 -1.83 -16.79 -16.76
N ASP A 125 -0.83 -16.31 -17.49
CA ASP A 125 -0.86 -16.25 -18.95
C ASP A 125 -1.19 -17.62 -19.56
N GLY A 126 -2.11 -17.63 -20.54
CA GLY A 126 -2.51 -18.85 -21.24
C GLY A 126 -3.38 -19.82 -20.42
N TYR A 127 -3.80 -19.45 -19.21
CA TYR A 127 -4.77 -20.23 -18.46
C TYR A 127 -6.16 -20.07 -19.09
N HIS A 128 -6.66 -21.10 -19.78
CA HIS A 128 -8.04 -21.11 -20.24
C HIS A 128 -8.91 -21.66 -19.11
N GLY A 129 -9.49 -20.76 -18.32
CA GLY A 129 -10.36 -21.18 -17.22
C GLY A 129 -11.60 -21.90 -17.73
N ASP A 130 -11.86 -23.09 -17.20
CA ASP A 130 -13.02 -23.92 -17.53
C ASP A 130 -14.35 -23.37 -16.97
N SER A 131 -14.33 -22.22 -16.29
CA SER A 131 -15.52 -21.61 -15.69
C SER A 131 -16.48 -20.96 -16.67
N GLY A 132 -16.04 -20.65 -17.90
CA GLY A 132 -16.81 -19.89 -18.88
C GLY A 132 -17.11 -18.43 -18.49
N LEU A 133 -16.56 -17.96 -17.36
CA LEU A 133 -16.72 -16.59 -16.84
C LEU A 133 -15.52 -15.70 -17.18
N CYS A 134 -14.33 -16.28 -17.33
CA CYS A 134 -13.11 -15.56 -17.66
C CYS A 134 -13.08 -15.25 -19.17
N PRO A 135 -12.91 -13.98 -19.58
CA PRO A 135 -12.71 -13.63 -20.99
C PRO A 135 -11.40 -14.23 -21.52
N ASP A 136 -11.26 -14.36 -22.84
CA ASP A 136 -10.02 -14.84 -23.49
C ASP A 136 -8.77 -14.03 -23.13
N SER A 137 -8.95 -12.77 -22.71
CA SER A 137 -7.87 -11.92 -22.23
C SER A 137 -7.33 -12.32 -20.87
N ASN A 138 -7.99 -13.22 -20.13
CA ASN A 138 -7.72 -13.56 -18.73
C ASN A 138 -7.84 -12.43 -17.72
N ILE A 139 -8.29 -11.25 -18.16
CA ILE A 139 -8.51 -10.09 -17.30
C ILE A 139 -9.97 -10.08 -16.83
N PRO A 140 -10.24 -10.06 -15.51
CA PRO A 140 -11.59 -9.90 -15.01
C PRO A 140 -12.23 -8.58 -15.48
N PRO A 141 -13.52 -8.55 -15.85
CA PRO A 141 -14.17 -7.36 -16.43
C PRO A 141 -14.30 -6.18 -15.47
N TRP A 142 -14.14 -6.40 -14.17
CA TRP A 142 -14.09 -5.36 -13.15
C TRP A 142 -12.71 -4.69 -13.05
N TRP A 143 -11.67 -5.27 -13.64
CA TRP A 143 -10.35 -4.66 -13.66
C TRP A 143 -10.33 -3.50 -14.66
N PRO A 144 -9.84 -2.31 -14.27
CA PRO A 144 -9.83 -1.17 -15.17
C PRO A 144 -8.91 -1.38 -16.37
N SER A 145 -9.41 -1.17 -17.58
CA SER A 145 -8.66 -1.40 -18.83
C SER A 145 -7.46 -0.47 -19.06
N TRP A 146 -7.31 0.58 -18.25
CA TRP A 146 -6.19 1.52 -18.30
C TRP A 146 -5.05 1.15 -17.33
N LEU A 147 -5.25 0.13 -16.48
CA LEU A 147 -4.19 -0.44 -15.63
C LEU A 147 -3.57 -1.66 -16.32
N PRO A 148 -2.29 -1.95 -16.05
CA PRO A 148 -1.68 -3.20 -16.49
C PRO A 148 -2.39 -4.38 -15.84
N ALA A 149 -2.43 -5.50 -16.54
CA ALA A 149 -3.04 -6.75 -16.13
C ALA A 149 -2.20 -7.93 -16.62
#